data_AF-N6UPJ4-F1
#
_entry.id   AF-N6UPJ4-F1
#
_cell.length_a   1.000
_cell.length_b   1.000
_cell.length_c   1.000
_cell.angle_alpha   90.00
_cell.angle_beta   90.00
_cell.angle_gamma   90.00
#
_symmetry.space_group_name_H-M   'P 1'
#
loop_
_entity.id
_entity.type
_entity.pdbx_description
1 polymer ?
#
loop_
_entity_poly.entity_id
_entity_poly.type
_entity_poly.pdbx_seq_one_letter_code
_entity_poly.pdbx_strand_id
1 'polypeptide(L)'
;MSMIESRLIIKQGYMVKRSQNKRVYTLVNFKRRWFVLTKTHLIYYDDEDEAKRKEKGRVELERVHTIEEAQSVFSNEEVGIQGEFFPFLVGYHQEEDYTLFLLGLEELDRIGWIFSIRKVCAYNRNVRNYFHPAPWNGRRWTCCRKATKLVDGCRECNSWTDSQESSPSRGSNKENYFNTSTPSSPIMPGGGTPSTPSAKKKEEQTTPRAKVVVALYNYKAIETGDLSLEKNMEYEVIDDSQKHWWKVRDSKGLIGFIPSNYVKEKELLGLQQYDWYVNDMSRQRSESLLKHEDKEGCFVVRNSSTKGLYTLSLYTKIPHPHVKHYHIKKNSRGEFFLSEKHCCNSIPDLINYHKHNSGGLASRLKTSPCDRPAPATAGLSHDKWEIDHNELMLLDELGSGQFGVVRRGKWRGSTDVAVKMMKEGTMSEDDFIEEAKVMTKLQHANLVQLYGVCSKNRPIFIVTEYMRHGSLLNYLRRHEQSLATNQGLLLDMCIQVCSDFLGSVGSNYFLVQVCKGMSYLERHNYIHRDLAARNCLVGTENIVKVADFGLARYVLDDQYTSSGGSKFPIKWAPPEVLNYTRFSSKSDVWAYGKFSPRFEAFTA
;
A
#
# COMPACT_ATOMS: atom_id res chain seq x y z
N MET A 1 26.48 -12.50 -31.18
CA MET A 1 25.88 -13.71 -31.78
C MET A 1 26.65 -13.98 -33.07
N SER A 2 27.20 -15.17 -33.28
CA SER A 2 27.88 -15.45 -34.56
C SER A 2 26.85 -15.68 -35.67
N MET A 3 27.21 -15.40 -36.92
CA MET A 3 26.29 -15.49 -38.09
C MET A 3 25.76 -16.90 -38.41
N ILE A 4 26.05 -17.90 -37.57
CA ILE A 4 25.67 -19.30 -37.76
C ILE A 4 24.29 -19.61 -37.14
N GLU A 5 23.90 -18.93 -36.04
CA GLU A 5 22.63 -19.21 -35.35
C GLU A 5 21.38 -18.68 -36.09
N SER A 6 21.52 -17.68 -36.98
CA SER A 6 20.39 -17.04 -37.66
C SER A 6 19.66 -17.92 -38.69
N ARG A 7 20.23 -19.06 -39.09
CA ARG A 7 19.62 -20.01 -40.06
C ARG A 7 18.76 -21.12 -39.42
N LEU A 8 18.48 -21.05 -38.11
CA LEU A 8 17.85 -22.14 -37.33
C LEU A 8 16.66 -21.70 -36.47
N ILE A 9 16.03 -20.57 -36.79
CA ILE A 9 14.84 -20.05 -36.10
C ILE A 9 13.58 -20.80 -36.59
N ILE A 10 12.77 -21.30 -35.64
CA ILE A 10 11.53 -22.05 -35.88
C ILE A 10 10.30 -21.17 -35.71
N LYS A 11 10.26 -20.34 -34.65
CA LYS A 11 9.23 -19.31 -34.42
C LYS A 11 9.87 -18.15 -33.66
N GLN A 12 9.46 -16.93 -33.96
CA GLN A 12 9.82 -15.74 -33.21
C GLN A 12 8.63 -14.79 -33.07
N GLY A 13 8.67 -13.90 -32.09
CA GLY A 13 7.59 -12.96 -31.82
C GLY A 13 7.62 -12.42 -30.39
N TYR A 14 6.79 -11.41 -30.10
CA TYR A 14 6.63 -10.92 -28.74
C TYR A 14 5.75 -11.82 -27.89
N MET A 15 6.18 -12.05 -26.66
CA MET A 15 5.33 -12.55 -25.58
C MET A 15 5.60 -11.76 -24.31
N VAL A 16 4.62 -11.74 -23.40
CA VAL A 16 4.84 -11.18 -22.06
C VAL A 16 5.19 -12.31 -21.10
N LYS A 17 6.38 -12.23 -20.51
CA LYS A 17 6.86 -13.23 -19.55
C LYS A 17 6.76 -12.73 -18.11
N ARG A 18 6.24 -13.59 -17.22
CA ARG A 18 6.36 -13.38 -15.77
C ARG A 18 7.82 -13.55 -15.33
N SER A 19 8.22 -12.93 -14.24
CA SER A 19 9.44 -13.28 -13.53
C SER A 19 9.34 -14.69 -12.94
N GLN A 20 10.44 -15.44 -13.02
CA GLN A 20 10.54 -16.80 -12.47
C GLN A 20 10.93 -16.82 -10.99
N ASN A 21 11.22 -15.64 -10.42
CA ASN A 21 11.64 -15.43 -9.03
C ASN A 21 12.77 -16.38 -8.58
N LYS A 22 13.80 -16.56 -9.42
CA LYS A 22 15.00 -17.38 -9.14
C LYS A 22 15.74 -16.97 -7.85
N ARG A 23 15.49 -15.77 -7.32
CA ARG A 23 15.95 -15.31 -6.01
C ARG A 23 14.74 -14.95 -5.16
N VAL A 24 14.77 -15.32 -3.88
CA VAL A 24 13.69 -15.15 -2.89
C VAL A 24 13.09 -13.72 -2.90
N TYR A 25 13.93 -12.70 -3.08
CA TYR A 25 13.56 -11.29 -3.01
C TYR A 25 13.24 -10.63 -4.37
N THR A 26 13.18 -11.40 -5.47
CA THR A 26 12.79 -10.84 -6.77
C THR A 26 11.29 -10.64 -6.82
N LEU A 27 10.83 -9.37 -6.87
CA LEU A 27 9.42 -9.01 -7.06
C LEU A 27 8.84 -9.69 -8.31
N VAL A 28 7.56 -10.07 -8.21
CA VAL A 28 6.79 -10.52 -9.38
C VAL A 28 6.66 -9.34 -10.35
N ASN A 29 7.13 -9.51 -11.58
CA ASN A 29 6.89 -8.56 -12.66
C ASN A 29 6.61 -9.28 -13.98
N PHE A 30 5.90 -8.61 -14.86
CA PHE A 30 5.65 -9.03 -16.23
C PHE A 30 6.45 -8.13 -17.16
N LYS A 31 7.12 -8.72 -18.17
CA LYS A 31 7.90 -7.96 -19.16
C LYS A 31 7.65 -8.51 -20.55
N ARG A 32 7.25 -7.63 -21.48
CA ARG A 32 7.25 -7.91 -22.93
C ARG A 32 8.68 -8.16 -23.38
N ARG A 33 8.89 -9.25 -24.13
CA ARG A 33 10.21 -9.68 -24.62
C ARG A 33 10.06 -10.26 -26.02
N TRP A 34 11.07 -10.06 -26.85
CA TRP A 34 11.17 -10.75 -28.13
C TRP A 34 11.69 -12.16 -27.88
N PHE A 35 10.90 -13.17 -28.24
CA PHE A 35 11.26 -14.58 -28.11
C PHE A 35 11.71 -15.15 -29.44
N VAL A 36 12.71 -16.02 -29.40
CA VAL A 36 13.24 -16.77 -30.54
C VAL A 36 13.36 -18.24 -30.14
N LEU A 37 12.58 -19.10 -30.80
CA LEU A 37 12.67 -20.56 -30.68
C LEU A 37 13.59 -21.10 -31.77
N THR A 38 14.56 -21.91 -31.38
CA THR A 38 15.46 -22.67 -32.27
C THR A 38 15.28 -24.16 -32.03
N LYS A 39 16.04 -25.01 -32.73
CA LYS A 39 16.05 -26.47 -32.48
C LYS A 39 16.55 -26.87 -31.09
N THR A 40 17.30 -26.01 -30.39
CA THR A 40 17.95 -26.35 -29.11
C THR A 40 17.59 -25.42 -27.96
N HIS A 41 17.13 -24.19 -28.25
CA HIS A 41 16.87 -23.18 -27.23
C HIS A 41 15.58 -22.37 -27.47
N LEU A 42 14.93 -21.98 -26.38
CA LEU A 42 13.99 -20.85 -26.36
C LEU A 42 14.72 -19.66 -25.71
N ILE A 43 15.07 -18.65 -26.50
CA ILE A 43 15.85 -17.47 -26.08
C ILE A 43 14.94 -16.24 -26.05
N TYR A 44 15.17 -15.30 -25.12
CA TYR A 44 14.42 -14.04 -25.08
C TYR A 44 15.27 -12.80 -24.81
N TYR A 45 14.93 -11.72 -25.52
CA TYR A 45 15.65 -10.46 -25.59
C TYR A 45 14.77 -9.27 -25.16
N ASP A 46 15.37 -8.14 -24.79
CA ASP A 46 14.62 -6.90 -24.53
C ASP A 46 14.01 -6.24 -25.78
N ASP A 47 14.63 -6.45 -26.94
CA ASP A 47 14.26 -5.85 -28.22
C ASP A 47 14.26 -6.90 -29.36
N GLU A 48 13.61 -6.61 -30.48
CA GLU A 48 13.63 -7.43 -31.69
C GLU A 48 14.85 -7.16 -32.58
N ASP A 49 15.32 -5.90 -32.59
CA ASP A 49 16.41 -5.42 -33.45
C ASP A 49 17.72 -6.16 -33.13
N GLU A 50 18.19 -7.00 -34.06
CA GLU A 50 19.39 -7.83 -33.88
C GLU A 50 20.65 -7.01 -33.53
N ALA A 51 20.73 -5.75 -33.96
CA ALA A 51 21.86 -4.87 -33.70
C ALA A 51 21.83 -4.23 -32.30
N LYS A 52 20.66 -4.13 -31.67
CA LYS A 52 20.46 -3.46 -30.36
C LYS A 52 20.09 -4.42 -29.22
N ARG A 53 19.50 -5.57 -29.53
CA ARG A 53 18.93 -6.50 -28.56
C ARG A 53 19.98 -7.11 -27.61
N LYS A 54 19.63 -7.21 -26.33
CA LYS A 54 20.42 -7.87 -25.29
C LYS A 54 19.67 -9.06 -24.74
N GLU A 55 20.29 -10.23 -24.80
CA GLU A 55 19.73 -11.46 -24.23
C GLU A 55 19.41 -11.26 -22.74
N LYS A 56 18.20 -11.67 -22.33
CA LYS A 56 17.75 -11.64 -20.92
C LYS A 56 17.62 -13.03 -20.31
N GLY A 57 17.66 -14.07 -21.13
CA GLY A 57 17.74 -15.45 -20.72
C GLY A 57 17.45 -16.42 -21.86
N ARG A 58 17.79 -17.69 -21.61
CA ARG A 58 17.56 -18.83 -22.49
C ARG A 58 17.09 -20.03 -21.70
N VAL A 59 16.40 -20.94 -22.37
CA VAL A 59 15.98 -22.26 -21.87
C VAL A 59 16.50 -23.30 -22.85
N GLU A 60 17.27 -24.27 -22.36
CA GLU A 60 17.69 -25.45 -23.12
C GLU A 60 16.49 -26.38 -23.31
N LEU A 61 16.10 -26.66 -24.56
CA LEU A 61 14.86 -27.37 -24.87
C LEU A 61 14.91 -28.84 -24.46
N GLU A 62 16.08 -29.48 -24.49
CA GLU A 62 16.27 -30.87 -24.02
C GLU A 62 15.93 -31.05 -22.53
N ARG A 63 15.96 -29.97 -21.73
CA ARG A 63 15.62 -29.98 -20.30
C ARG A 63 14.17 -29.60 -20.00
N VAL A 64 13.35 -29.34 -21.02
CA VAL A 64 11.93 -29.01 -20.86
C VAL A 64 11.14 -30.29 -20.54
N HIS A 65 10.34 -30.23 -19.47
CA HIS A 65 9.58 -31.35 -18.92
C HIS A 65 8.07 -31.09 -18.81
N THR A 66 7.62 -29.86 -19.05
CA THR A 66 6.19 -29.47 -19.01
C THR A 66 5.94 -28.34 -20.02
N ILE A 67 4.95 -28.46 -20.89
CA ILE A 67 4.52 -27.40 -21.82
C ILE A 67 2.99 -27.43 -21.88
N GLU A 68 2.31 -26.54 -21.16
CA GLU A 68 0.87 -26.65 -20.91
C GLU A 68 0.19 -25.28 -20.84
N GLU A 69 -1.13 -25.28 -21.04
CA GLU A 69 -1.96 -24.10 -20.78
C GLU A 69 -2.00 -23.80 -19.28
N ALA A 70 -1.92 -22.51 -18.95
CA ALA A 70 -1.94 -22.03 -17.58
C ALA A 70 -3.33 -21.49 -17.23
N GLN A 71 -3.65 -21.44 -15.94
CA GLN A 71 -4.89 -20.85 -15.46
C GLN A 71 -4.78 -19.32 -15.51
N SER A 72 -5.81 -18.65 -16.02
CA SER A 72 -5.89 -17.18 -15.92
C SER A 72 -6.17 -16.79 -14.47
N VAL A 73 -5.11 -16.42 -13.75
CA VAL A 73 -5.11 -16.00 -12.34
C VAL A 73 -4.43 -14.64 -12.13
N PHE A 74 -4.08 -13.96 -13.21
CA PHE A 74 -3.44 -12.65 -13.21
C PHE A 74 -4.47 -11.59 -13.62
N SER A 75 -4.39 -10.39 -13.06
CA SER A 75 -5.21 -9.26 -13.51
C SER A 75 -4.54 -8.46 -14.62
N ASN A 76 -5.33 -7.72 -15.41
CA ASN A 76 -4.83 -6.79 -16.42
C ASN A 76 -3.90 -5.72 -15.82
N GLU A 77 -4.19 -5.28 -14.59
CA GLU A 77 -3.38 -4.33 -13.83
C GLU A 77 -2.01 -4.92 -13.43
N GLU A 78 -1.96 -6.18 -12.96
CA GLU A 78 -0.70 -6.86 -12.62
C GLU A 78 0.19 -7.09 -13.84
N VAL A 79 -0.42 -7.39 -14.99
CA VAL A 79 0.28 -7.70 -16.25
C VAL A 79 0.70 -6.44 -17.01
N GLY A 80 -0.04 -5.33 -16.85
CA GLY A 80 0.21 -4.07 -17.54
C GLY A 80 -0.26 -4.05 -19.00
N ILE A 81 -1.38 -4.71 -19.31
CA ILE A 81 -1.95 -4.82 -20.67
C ILE A 81 -3.45 -4.48 -20.62
N GLN A 82 -3.95 -3.78 -21.64
CA GLN A 82 -5.38 -3.62 -21.90
C GLN A 82 -5.83 -4.66 -22.92
N GLY A 83 -6.83 -5.49 -22.55
CA GLY A 83 -7.35 -6.57 -23.39
C GLY A 83 -7.37 -7.92 -22.67
N GLU A 84 -7.72 -8.98 -23.40
CA GLU A 84 -7.53 -10.37 -22.92
C GLU A 84 -6.09 -10.84 -23.15
N PHE A 85 -5.68 -11.89 -22.44
CA PHE A 85 -4.41 -12.57 -22.69
C PHE A 85 -4.54 -14.06 -22.37
N PHE A 86 -3.68 -14.85 -23.02
CA PHE A 86 -3.81 -16.30 -23.11
C PHE A 86 -2.58 -16.96 -22.48
N PRO A 87 -2.65 -17.32 -21.19
CA PRO A 87 -1.49 -17.76 -20.42
C PRO A 87 -1.12 -19.23 -20.69
N PHE A 88 0.18 -19.50 -20.77
CA PHE A 88 0.74 -20.85 -20.83
C PHE A 88 2.05 -20.93 -20.04
N LEU A 89 2.57 -22.14 -19.84
CA LEU A 89 3.80 -22.36 -19.08
C LEU A 89 4.75 -23.34 -19.75
N VAL A 90 6.04 -23.09 -19.53
CA VAL A 90 7.15 -23.98 -19.90
C VAL A 90 7.93 -24.32 -18.61
N GLY A 91 7.80 -25.56 -18.16
CA GLY A 91 8.55 -26.13 -17.04
C GLY A 91 9.82 -26.82 -17.53
N TYR A 92 10.96 -26.50 -16.92
CA TYR A 92 12.26 -27.05 -17.29
C TYR A 92 13.19 -27.17 -16.08
N HIS A 93 14.11 -28.13 -16.15
CA HIS A 93 15.13 -28.34 -15.14
C HIS A 93 16.44 -27.62 -15.50
N GLN A 94 17.19 -27.10 -14.52
CA GLN A 94 18.53 -26.56 -14.77
C GLN A 94 19.49 -26.81 -13.60
N GLU A 95 19.23 -26.15 -12.47
CA GLU A 95 19.86 -26.36 -11.15
C GLU A 95 18.78 -26.82 -10.16
N GLU A 96 17.64 -26.13 -10.21
CA GLU A 96 16.35 -26.55 -9.69
C GLU A 96 15.33 -26.61 -10.85
N ASP A 97 14.10 -27.01 -10.54
CA ASP A 97 12.95 -26.90 -11.43
C ASP A 97 12.45 -25.45 -11.52
N TYR A 98 12.38 -24.93 -12.75
CA TYR A 98 11.86 -23.62 -13.05
C TYR A 98 10.59 -23.71 -13.89
N THR A 99 9.66 -22.77 -13.68
CA THR A 99 8.46 -22.61 -14.51
C THR A 99 8.46 -21.21 -15.10
N LEU A 100 8.53 -21.11 -16.42
CA LEU A 100 8.39 -19.88 -17.17
C LEU A 100 6.92 -19.71 -17.58
N PHE A 101 6.21 -18.79 -16.93
CA PHE A 101 4.86 -18.38 -17.34
C PHE A 101 4.95 -17.33 -18.44
N LEU A 102 4.26 -17.58 -19.55
CA LEU A 102 4.21 -16.78 -20.77
C LEU A 102 2.76 -16.43 -21.08
N LEU A 103 2.53 -15.25 -21.66
CA LEU A 103 1.23 -14.75 -22.07
C LEU A 103 1.27 -14.46 -23.57
N GLY A 104 0.40 -15.12 -24.33
CA GLY A 104 0.06 -14.71 -25.70
C GLY A 104 -0.97 -13.58 -25.66
N LEU A 105 -0.90 -12.66 -26.62
CA LEU A 105 -1.91 -11.60 -26.79
C LEU A 105 -3.17 -12.11 -27.49
N GLU A 106 -3.04 -13.16 -28.30
CA GLU A 106 -4.14 -13.85 -28.98
C GLU A 106 -4.10 -15.36 -28.68
N GLU A 107 -5.26 -16.02 -28.74
CA GLU A 107 -5.36 -17.45 -28.47
C GLU A 107 -4.63 -18.30 -29.52
N LEU A 108 -4.73 -17.92 -30.79
CA LEU A 108 -3.99 -18.57 -31.88
C LEU A 108 -2.47 -18.49 -31.68
N ASP A 109 -1.98 -17.40 -31.07
CA ASP A 109 -0.56 -17.25 -30.74
C ASP A 109 -0.16 -18.17 -29.58
N ARG A 110 -0.99 -18.29 -28.52
CA ARG A 110 -0.78 -19.28 -27.43
C ARG A 110 -0.66 -20.68 -28.02
N ILE A 111 -1.64 -21.08 -28.84
CA ILE A 111 -1.70 -22.41 -29.46
C ILE A 111 -0.47 -22.64 -30.34
N GLY A 112 -0.13 -21.68 -31.21
CA GLY A 112 1.02 -21.75 -32.11
C GLY A 112 2.36 -21.84 -31.38
N TRP A 113 2.54 -21.14 -30.26
CA TRP A 113 3.74 -21.26 -29.41
C TRP A 113 3.81 -22.60 -28.68
N ILE A 114 2.72 -23.07 -28.05
CA ILE A 114 2.67 -24.40 -27.40
C ILE A 114 3.02 -25.50 -28.41
N PHE A 115 2.36 -25.52 -29.57
CA PHE A 115 2.61 -26.50 -30.63
C PHE A 115 4.07 -26.48 -31.10
N SER A 116 4.61 -25.29 -31.39
CA SER A 116 5.98 -25.15 -31.88
C SER A 116 7.02 -25.64 -30.87
N ILE A 117 6.84 -25.34 -29.57
CA ILE A 117 7.77 -25.79 -28.52
C ILE A 117 7.64 -27.30 -28.29
N ARG A 118 6.40 -27.84 -28.23
CA ARG A 118 6.15 -29.29 -28.11
C ARG A 118 6.80 -30.08 -29.25
N LYS A 119 6.67 -29.61 -30.49
CA LYS A 119 7.27 -30.25 -31.68
C LYS A 119 8.79 -30.38 -31.59
N VAL A 120 9.48 -29.42 -30.96
CA VAL A 120 10.93 -29.52 -30.73
C VAL A 120 11.27 -30.43 -29.54
N CYS A 121 10.43 -30.41 -28.49
CA CYS A 121 10.64 -31.19 -27.26
C CYS A 121 10.06 -32.62 -27.31
N ALA A 122 9.48 -33.04 -28.44
CA ALA A 122 8.68 -34.28 -28.56
C ALA A 122 9.44 -35.56 -28.19
N TYR A 123 10.78 -35.55 -28.28
CA TYR A 123 11.65 -36.69 -27.95
C TYR A 123 12.33 -36.57 -26.56
N ASN A 124 11.95 -35.57 -25.76
CA ASN A 124 12.48 -35.42 -24.40
C ASN A 124 12.03 -36.60 -23.52
N ARG A 125 12.98 -37.25 -22.84
CA ARG A 125 12.70 -38.46 -22.03
C ARG A 125 12.09 -38.17 -20.65
N ASN A 126 12.12 -36.90 -20.20
CA ASN A 126 11.82 -36.49 -18.84
C ASN A 126 10.49 -35.70 -18.72
N VAL A 127 9.50 -35.99 -19.57
CA VAL A 127 8.18 -35.34 -19.49
C VAL A 127 7.48 -35.71 -18.18
N ARG A 128 6.93 -34.72 -17.46
CA ARG A 128 6.17 -34.97 -16.22
C ARG A 128 4.76 -35.46 -16.54
N ASN A 129 4.26 -36.39 -15.73
CA ASN A 129 2.85 -36.80 -15.79
C ASN A 129 1.90 -35.71 -15.24
N TYR A 130 2.34 -34.90 -14.27
CA TYR A 130 1.51 -33.90 -13.61
C TYR A 130 2.19 -32.53 -13.50
N PHE A 131 1.39 -31.47 -13.58
CA PHE A 131 1.82 -30.08 -13.42
C PHE A 131 0.86 -29.21 -12.59
N HIS A 132 1.31 -28.02 -12.19
CA HIS A 132 0.48 -26.99 -11.56
C HIS A 132 0.20 -25.88 -12.59
N PRO A 133 -1.06 -25.63 -12.99
CA PRO A 133 -1.39 -24.65 -14.02
C PRO A 133 -1.28 -23.18 -13.55
N ALA A 134 -1.01 -22.94 -12.27
CA ALA A 134 -0.96 -21.60 -11.69
C ALA A 134 0.23 -21.49 -10.72
N PRO A 135 0.87 -20.32 -10.56
CA PRO A 135 2.15 -20.20 -9.88
C PRO A 135 2.08 -20.44 -8.36
N TRP A 136 3.23 -20.86 -7.81
CA TRP A 136 3.48 -20.86 -6.37
C TRP A 136 3.56 -19.43 -5.83
N ASN A 137 2.80 -19.12 -4.78
CA ASN A 137 2.73 -17.76 -4.20
C ASN A 137 3.60 -17.54 -2.95
N GLY A 138 4.60 -18.42 -2.71
CA GLY A 138 5.44 -18.39 -1.52
C GLY A 138 4.97 -19.32 -0.40
N ARG A 139 3.66 -19.61 -0.31
CA ARG A 139 3.09 -20.48 0.75
C ARG A 139 2.25 -21.65 0.22
N ARG A 140 1.61 -21.51 -0.93
CA ARG A 140 0.82 -22.58 -1.55
C ARG A 140 0.77 -22.45 -3.08
N TRP A 141 0.46 -23.56 -3.75
CA TRP A 141 0.07 -23.54 -5.15
C TRP A 141 -1.29 -22.85 -5.30
N THR A 142 -1.41 -21.88 -6.19
CA THR A 142 -2.64 -21.09 -6.36
C THR A 142 -3.81 -21.90 -6.93
N CYS A 143 -3.51 -22.88 -7.80
CA CYS A 143 -4.48 -23.79 -8.42
C CYS A 143 -5.14 -24.77 -7.42
N CYS A 144 -4.35 -25.42 -6.57
CA CYS A 144 -4.82 -26.54 -5.73
C CYS A 144 -4.66 -26.33 -4.22
N ARG A 145 -4.12 -25.18 -3.79
CA ARG A 145 -3.88 -24.81 -2.39
C ARG A 145 -2.93 -25.73 -1.59
N LYS A 146 -2.31 -26.75 -2.21
CA LYS A 146 -1.28 -27.59 -1.58
C LYS A 146 -0.14 -26.70 -1.04
N ALA A 147 0.29 -26.94 0.20
CA ALA A 147 1.12 -26.03 1.00
C ALA A 147 2.64 -26.29 0.94
N THR A 148 3.10 -27.13 0.02
CA THR A 148 4.53 -27.48 -0.16
C THR A 148 4.91 -27.33 -1.63
N LYS A 149 6.03 -26.66 -1.94
CA LYS A 149 6.45 -26.36 -3.34
C LYS A 149 6.74 -27.63 -4.14
N LEU A 150 7.33 -28.65 -3.50
CA LEU A 150 7.82 -29.90 -4.10
C LEU A 150 6.73 -30.98 -4.34
N VAL A 151 5.45 -30.66 -4.15
CA VAL A 151 4.37 -31.64 -4.41
C VAL A 151 4.06 -31.78 -5.89
N ASP A 152 3.71 -32.99 -6.30
CA ASP A 152 3.21 -33.27 -7.63
C ASP A 152 2.05 -32.36 -8.04
N GLY A 153 1.92 -32.18 -9.35
CA GLY A 153 0.90 -31.37 -9.99
C GLY A 153 -0.54 -31.67 -9.55
N CYS A 154 -1.45 -30.83 -9.99
CA CYS A 154 -2.89 -31.01 -9.81
C CYS A 154 -3.66 -31.17 -11.13
N ARG A 155 -2.95 -31.23 -12.26
CA ARG A 155 -3.47 -31.56 -13.59
C ARG A 155 -2.48 -32.48 -14.30
N GLU A 156 -3.00 -33.34 -15.17
CA GLU A 156 -2.20 -34.21 -16.03
C GLU A 156 -1.63 -33.42 -17.21
N CYS A 157 -0.38 -33.71 -17.58
CA CYS A 157 0.24 -33.16 -18.79
C CYS A 157 -0.28 -33.89 -20.03
N ASN A 158 -0.36 -33.18 -21.15
CA ASN A 158 -0.66 -33.77 -22.45
C ASN A 158 0.58 -34.48 -23.01
N SER A 159 0.37 -35.54 -23.80
CA SER A 159 1.44 -36.10 -24.64
C SER A 159 1.88 -35.09 -25.70
N TRP A 160 3.17 -35.08 -26.03
CA TRP A 160 3.75 -34.16 -27.03
C TRP A 160 4.09 -34.84 -28.36
N THR A 161 4.00 -36.15 -28.43
CA THR A 161 4.19 -36.91 -29.68
C THR A 161 2.89 -36.89 -30.48
N ASP A 162 2.95 -36.50 -31.76
CA ASP A 162 1.82 -36.64 -32.68
C ASP A 162 1.43 -38.12 -32.81
N SER A 163 0.31 -38.49 -32.17
CA SER A 163 -0.44 -39.69 -32.52
C SER A 163 -1.25 -39.39 -33.78
N GLN A 164 -0.62 -39.53 -34.95
CA GLN A 164 -1.34 -39.66 -36.22
C GLN A 164 -1.34 -41.11 -36.70
N GLU A 165 -2.39 -41.43 -37.46
CA GLU A 165 -2.69 -42.74 -38.09
C GLU A 165 -3.18 -43.88 -37.17
N SER A 166 -4.48 -43.87 -36.88
CA SER A 166 -5.27 -45.09 -37.03
C SER A 166 -6.65 -44.78 -37.65
N SER A 167 -6.75 -45.02 -38.95
CA SER A 167 -8.04 -45.20 -39.66
C SER A 167 -8.45 -46.69 -39.63
N PRO A 168 -9.72 -47.03 -39.87
CA PRO A 168 -10.42 -47.99 -39.01
C PRO A 168 -10.21 -49.47 -39.37
N SER A 169 -10.02 -50.31 -38.35
CA SER A 169 -10.11 -51.77 -38.46
C SER A 169 -11.13 -52.35 -37.48
N ARG A 170 -11.96 -53.26 -38.01
CA ARG A 170 -13.12 -53.86 -37.33
C ARG A 170 -12.74 -55.11 -36.54
N GLY A 171 -13.47 -55.35 -35.45
CA GLY A 171 -13.71 -56.69 -34.89
C GLY A 171 -12.64 -57.21 -33.92
N SER A 172 -12.97 -58.10 -32.98
CA SER A 172 -14.30 -58.70 -32.70
C SER A 172 -14.28 -59.50 -31.39
N ASN A 173 -15.45 -59.59 -30.71
CA ASN A 173 -15.90 -60.76 -29.92
C ASN A 173 -15.12 -61.12 -28.62
N LYS A 174 -15.72 -61.71 -27.57
CA LYS A 174 -17.12 -62.15 -27.31
C LYS A 174 -17.30 -62.45 -25.79
N GLU A 175 -18.53 -62.24 -25.28
CA GLU A 175 -19.23 -63.08 -24.26
C GLU A 175 -18.66 -63.18 -22.81
N ASN A 176 -19.47 -63.35 -21.74
CA ASN A 176 -20.93 -63.57 -21.68
C ASN A 176 -21.60 -63.20 -20.34
N TYR A 177 -22.94 -63.10 -20.44
CA TYR A 177 -23.99 -63.02 -19.40
C TYR A 177 -24.12 -61.70 -18.60
N PHE A 178 -25.29 -61.32 -18.05
CA PHE A 178 -26.61 -61.98 -17.99
C PHE A 178 -27.80 -60.99 -18.16
N ASN A 179 -29.04 -61.44 -17.90
CA ASN A 179 -30.33 -60.71 -18.03
C ASN A 179 -30.79 -60.10 -16.67
N THR A 180 -31.69 -59.11 -16.56
CA THR A 180 -33.11 -59.09 -17.02
C THR A 180 -33.81 -57.71 -16.96
N SER A 181 -34.93 -57.60 -17.71
CA SER A 181 -36.12 -56.71 -17.56
C SER A 181 -36.08 -55.21 -17.95
N THR A 182 -36.75 -54.92 -19.07
CA THR A 182 -37.33 -53.65 -19.59
C THR A 182 -38.79 -53.46 -19.08
N PRO A 183 -39.66 -52.49 -19.52
CA PRO A 183 -39.57 -51.40 -20.53
C PRO A 183 -39.99 -50.01 -19.94
N SER A 184 -40.28 -48.88 -20.64
CA SER A 184 -40.58 -48.57 -22.06
C SER A 184 -40.42 -47.05 -22.34
N SER A 185 -40.16 -46.66 -23.59
CA SER A 185 -40.49 -45.33 -24.16
C SER A 185 -41.79 -45.42 -25.00
N PRO A 186 -42.43 -44.32 -25.47
CA PRO A 186 -41.99 -43.66 -26.71
C PRO A 186 -42.24 -42.12 -26.77
N ILE A 187 -42.31 -41.55 -27.98
CA ILE A 187 -41.95 -40.16 -28.37
C ILE A 187 -43.11 -39.50 -29.17
N MET A 188 -43.02 -38.19 -29.45
CA MET A 188 -43.62 -37.42 -30.59
C MET A 188 -44.81 -36.45 -30.20
N PRO A 189 -45.25 -35.49 -31.06
CA PRO A 189 -44.75 -34.10 -30.92
C PRO A 189 -45.77 -32.94 -31.17
N GLY A 190 -45.33 -31.70 -30.89
CA GLY A 190 -45.72 -30.50 -31.67
C GLY A 190 -46.92 -29.65 -31.22
N GLY A 191 -46.83 -28.34 -31.53
CA GLY A 191 -47.98 -27.43 -31.70
C GLY A 191 -48.31 -26.47 -30.54
N GLY A 192 -48.36 -25.16 -30.84
CA GLY A 192 -49.14 -24.18 -30.07
C GLY A 192 -48.38 -23.00 -29.43
N THR A 193 -48.50 -21.80 -30.03
CA THR A 193 -48.41 -20.52 -29.31
C THR A 193 -49.76 -20.21 -28.64
N PRO A 194 -49.82 -19.51 -27.48
CA PRO A 194 -50.05 -18.06 -27.57
C PRO A 194 -49.41 -17.18 -26.47
N SER A 195 -49.29 -15.90 -26.84
CA SER A 195 -49.03 -14.66 -26.08
C SER A 195 -49.38 -14.56 -24.59
N THR A 196 -48.53 -13.89 -23.78
CA THR A 196 -48.91 -12.79 -22.84
C THR A 196 -47.66 -11.96 -22.43
N PRO A 197 -47.75 -10.79 -21.72
CA PRO A 197 -47.42 -9.53 -22.38
C PRO A 197 -46.21 -8.76 -21.82
N SER A 198 -45.78 -7.76 -22.59
CA SER A 198 -44.75 -6.79 -22.21
C SER A 198 -45.25 -5.84 -21.11
N ALA A 199 -44.51 -5.73 -20.00
CA ALA A 199 -44.76 -4.78 -18.92
C ALA A 199 -43.64 -3.74 -18.83
N LYS A 200 -43.89 -2.53 -19.34
CA LYS A 200 -42.99 -1.38 -19.13
C LYS A 200 -42.95 -1.04 -17.63
N LYS A 201 -41.79 -1.16 -16.99
CA LYS A 201 -41.59 -0.55 -15.67
C LYS A 201 -41.41 0.96 -15.82
N LYS A 202 -42.11 1.73 -14.98
CA LYS A 202 -41.84 3.15 -14.77
C LYS A 202 -40.40 3.31 -14.28
N GLU A 203 -39.70 4.31 -14.79
CA GLU A 203 -38.54 4.87 -14.10
C GLU A 203 -39.05 5.65 -12.89
N GLU A 204 -38.72 5.17 -11.68
CA GLU A 204 -38.69 6.04 -10.52
C GLU A 204 -37.39 6.83 -10.58
N GLN A 205 -37.50 8.15 -10.79
CA GLN A 205 -36.38 9.06 -10.65
C GLN A 205 -35.96 9.11 -9.18
N THR A 206 -35.00 8.27 -8.80
CA THR A 206 -34.28 8.44 -7.54
C THR A 206 -33.38 9.66 -7.69
N THR A 207 -33.76 10.75 -7.02
CA THR A 207 -32.87 11.90 -6.84
C THR A 207 -31.56 11.41 -6.22
N PRO A 208 -30.38 11.79 -6.76
CA PRO A 208 -29.12 11.40 -6.16
C PRO A 208 -29.06 11.96 -4.74
N ARG A 209 -28.96 11.07 -3.75
CA ARG A 209 -28.86 11.44 -2.34
C ARG A 209 -27.65 12.34 -2.16
N ALA A 210 -27.85 13.58 -1.69
CA ALA A 210 -26.76 14.51 -1.48
C ALA A 210 -25.69 13.90 -0.57
N LYS A 211 -24.43 13.97 -0.98
CA LYS A 211 -23.30 13.38 -0.24
C LYS A 211 -23.06 14.21 1.03
N VAL A 212 -23.27 13.61 2.19
CA VAL A 212 -23.08 14.26 3.49
C VAL A 212 -21.81 13.76 4.17
N VAL A 213 -21.01 14.68 4.68
CA VAL A 213 -19.78 14.41 5.44
C VAL A 213 -19.89 14.97 6.86
N VAL A 214 -19.15 14.39 7.79
CA VAL A 214 -19.06 14.84 9.20
C VAL A 214 -17.64 15.31 9.48
N ALA A 215 -17.50 16.44 10.17
CA ALA A 215 -16.21 16.96 10.61
C ALA A 215 -15.60 16.11 11.73
N LEU A 216 -14.40 15.59 11.50
CA LEU A 216 -13.61 14.84 12.50
C LEU A 216 -12.83 15.77 13.44
N TYR A 217 -12.57 17.01 13.02
CA TYR A 217 -11.81 18.01 13.75
C TYR A 217 -12.40 19.40 13.52
N ASN A 218 -12.15 20.33 14.45
CA ASN A 218 -12.45 21.74 14.25
C ASN A 218 -11.49 22.34 13.20
N TYR A 219 -12.02 23.13 12.27
CA TYR A 219 -11.25 23.95 11.32
C TYR A 219 -11.73 25.40 11.42
N LYS A 220 -10.80 26.34 11.56
CA LYS A 220 -11.13 27.77 11.49
C LYS A 220 -10.77 28.25 10.09
N ALA A 221 -11.74 28.83 9.39
CA ALA A 221 -11.53 29.46 8.08
C ALA A 221 -10.31 30.40 8.10
N ILE A 222 -9.42 30.24 7.14
CA ILE A 222 -8.15 30.96 7.01
C ILE A 222 -8.24 32.02 5.91
N GLU A 223 -8.98 31.73 4.84
CA GLU A 223 -9.11 32.60 3.66
C GLU A 223 -10.57 33.01 3.36
N THR A 224 -10.71 34.08 2.57
CA THR A 224 -12.01 34.56 2.09
C THR A 224 -12.59 33.57 1.05
N GLY A 225 -13.46 32.67 1.51
CA GLY A 225 -14.02 31.57 0.73
C GLY A 225 -13.95 30.22 1.42
N ASP A 226 -13.18 30.12 2.52
CA ASP A 226 -13.19 28.97 3.41
C ASP A 226 -14.48 28.92 4.26
N LEU A 227 -14.88 27.72 4.64
CA LEU A 227 -15.91 27.48 5.65
C LEU A 227 -15.25 26.92 6.92
N SER A 228 -15.68 27.37 8.10
CA SER A 228 -15.19 26.80 9.36
C SER A 228 -15.90 25.48 9.65
N LEU A 229 -15.14 24.47 10.11
CA LEU A 229 -15.69 23.20 10.59
C LEU A 229 -15.82 23.22 12.11
N GLU A 230 -17.00 22.83 12.59
CA GLU A 230 -17.26 22.47 13.98
C GLU A 230 -17.25 20.94 14.08
N LYS A 231 -16.45 20.38 14.99
CA LYS A 231 -16.28 18.94 15.13
C LYS A 231 -17.62 18.24 15.41
N ASN A 232 -17.82 17.09 14.79
CA ASN A 232 -19.04 16.27 14.79
C ASN A 232 -20.25 16.89 14.08
N MET A 233 -20.13 18.08 13.47
CA MET A 233 -21.19 18.67 12.65
C MET A 233 -21.20 18.11 11.22
N GLU A 234 -22.36 18.17 10.58
CA GLU A 234 -22.61 17.65 9.23
C GLU A 234 -22.56 18.75 8.18
N TYR A 235 -22.00 18.41 7.03
CA TYR A 235 -21.82 19.31 5.88
C TYR A 235 -22.24 18.58 4.59
N GLU A 236 -22.97 19.27 3.73
CA GLU A 236 -23.39 18.77 2.42
C GLU A 236 -22.29 19.05 1.38
N VAL A 237 -21.80 18.03 0.69
CA VAL A 237 -20.76 18.16 -0.34
C VAL A 237 -21.40 18.67 -1.63
N ILE A 238 -20.94 19.84 -2.08
CA ILE A 238 -21.32 20.46 -3.36
C ILE A 238 -20.34 20.05 -4.46
N ASP A 239 -19.04 20.00 -4.15
CA ASP A 239 -17.97 19.65 -5.10
C ASP A 239 -16.80 18.98 -4.36
N ASP A 240 -16.50 17.75 -4.76
CA ASP A 240 -15.35 16.94 -4.31
C ASP A 240 -14.38 16.57 -5.45
N SER A 241 -14.51 17.22 -6.61
CA SER A 241 -13.62 17.01 -7.79
C SER A 241 -12.14 17.24 -7.46
N GLN A 242 -11.88 18.09 -6.46
CA GLN A 242 -10.56 18.36 -5.95
C GLN A 242 -10.19 17.41 -4.82
N LYS A 243 -9.00 16.84 -4.93
CA LYS A 243 -8.46 15.84 -4.00
C LYS A 243 -8.32 16.31 -2.54
N HIS A 244 -8.16 17.62 -2.34
CA HIS A 244 -7.61 18.21 -1.11
C HIS A 244 -8.51 19.24 -0.42
N TRP A 245 -9.30 19.98 -1.19
CA TRP A 245 -10.25 20.96 -0.68
C TRP A 245 -11.61 20.68 -1.29
N TRP A 246 -12.62 20.48 -0.44
CA TRP A 246 -14.00 20.20 -0.88
C TRP A 246 -14.86 21.43 -0.66
N LYS A 247 -15.73 21.72 -1.62
CA LYS A 247 -16.73 22.78 -1.48
C LYS A 247 -17.94 22.18 -0.80
N VAL A 248 -18.32 22.71 0.35
CA VAL A 248 -19.44 22.19 1.14
C VAL A 248 -20.39 23.30 1.57
N ARG A 249 -21.58 22.90 2.00
CA ARG A 249 -22.61 23.74 2.62
C ARG A 249 -22.80 23.34 4.09
N ASP A 250 -22.87 24.32 5.00
CA ASP A 250 -23.27 24.06 6.39
C ASP A 250 -24.81 24.01 6.57
N SER A 251 -25.26 23.72 7.78
CA SER A 251 -26.68 23.73 8.16
C SER A 251 -27.36 25.10 8.10
N LYS A 252 -26.61 26.19 7.92
CA LYS A 252 -27.10 27.57 7.78
C LYS A 252 -27.17 28.00 6.30
N GLY A 253 -26.76 27.13 5.37
CA GLY A 253 -26.72 27.41 3.93
C GLY A 253 -25.46 28.15 3.47
N LEU A 254 -24.49 28.39 4.34
CA LEU A 254 -23.21 29.01 3.97
C LEU A 254 -22.36 28.02 3.18
N ILE A 255 -21.76 28.49 2.10
CA ILE A 255 -20.96 27.68 1.17
C ILE A 255 -19.52 28.15 1.24
N GLY A 256 -18.58 27.21 1.37
CA GLY A 256 -17.14 27.49 1.31
C GLY A 256 -16.30 26.24 1.19
N PHE A 257 -14.99 26.43 1.12
CA PHE A 257 -14.01 25.34 1.02
C PHE A 257 -13.56 24.83 2.38
N ILE A 258 -13.34 23.53 2.47
CA ILE A 258 -12.86 22.83 3.66
C ILE A 258 -11.74 21.84 3.31
N PRO A 259 -10.82 21.52 4.23
CA PRO A 259 -9.84 20.46 4.00
C PRO A 259 -10.53 19.08 3.92
N SER A 260 -10.34 18.34 2.82
CA SER A 260 -10.98 17.02 2.64
C SER A 260 -10.55 15.99 3.69
N ASN A 261 -9.34 16.14 4.25
CA ASN A 261 -8.80 15.30 5.32
C ASN A 261 -9.38 15.60 6.72
N TYR A 262 -10.17 16.66 6.87
CA TYR A 262 -10.84 17.00 8.14
C TYR A 262 -12.25 16.41 8.26
N VAL A 263 -12.79 15.85 7.17
CA VAL A 263 -14.15 15.31 7.11
C VAL A 263 -14.16 13.84 6.68
N LYS A 264 -15.27 13.15 6.91
CA LYS A 264 -15.51 11.81 6.36
C LYS A 264 -16.98 11.64 6.00
N GLU A 265 -17.26 10.91 4.92
CA GLU A 265 -18.63 10.57 4.52
C GLU A 265 -19.40 9.90 5.67
N LYS A 266 -20.61 10.40 5.92
CA LYS A 266 -21.46 9.99 7.05
C LYS A 266 -21.72 8.48 7.05
N GLU A 267 -21.93 7.90 5.88
CA GLU A 267 -22.20 6.48 5.69
C GLU A 267 -20.96 5.59 5.92
N LEU A 268 -19.74 6.16 5.89
CA LEU A 268 -18.47 5.44 6.05
C LEU A 268 -17.85 5.59 7.46
N LEU A 269 -18.48 6.31 8.39
CA LEU A 269 -17.93 6.54 9.73
C LEU A 269 -17.95 5.29 10.62
N GLY A 270 -19.10 4.61 10.71
CA GLY A 270 -19.29 3.49 11.62
C GLY A 270 -18.96 3.86 13.07
N LEU A 271 -17.97 3.21 13.68
CA LEU A 271 -17.51 3.56 15.03
C LEU A 271 -16.61 4.82 15.08
N GLN A 272 -16.09 5.30 13.95
CA GLN A 272 -15.13 6.42 13.91
C GLN A 272 -15.76 7.79 14.21
N GLN A 273 -17.10 7.89 14.22
CA GLN A 273 -17.82 9.09 14.69
C GLN A 273 -17.81 9.28 16.22
N TYR A 274 -17.32 8.29 16.98
CA TYR A 274 -17.32 8.34 18.43
C TYR A 274 -15.92 8.60 18.98
N ASP A 275 -15.78 9.65 19.78
CA ASP A 275 -14.50 10.07 20.39
C ASP A 275 -13.80 8.97 21.21
N TRP A 276 -14.58 8.09 21.81
CA TRP A 276 -14.07 6.95 22.58
C TRP A 276 -13.51 5.82 21.71
N TYR A 277 -13.71 5.82 20.39
CA TYR A 277 -13.20 4.80 19.48
C TYR A 277 -11.84 5.21 18.88
N VAL A 278 -10.80 4.44 19.21
CA VAL A 278 -9.41 4.73 18.86
C VAL A 278 -8.82 3.81 17.78
N ASN A 279 -9.67 3.01 17.11
CA ASN A 279 -9.29 2.10 16.03
C ASN A 279 -8.13 1.17 16.46
N ASP A 280 -7.03 1.08 15.69
CA ASP A 280 -5.88 0.22 15.99
C ASP A 280 -4.95 0.82 17.06
N MET A 281 -5.29 0.58 18.33
CA MET A 281 -4.43 0.90 19.49
C MET A 281 -3.91 -0.37 20.17
N SER A 282 -2.62 -0.41 20.51
CA SER A 282 -2.04 -1.54 21.27
C SER A 282 -2.49 -1.51 22.73
N ARG A 283 -2.39 -2.66 23.41
CA ARG A 283 -2.66 -2.76 24.84
C ARG A 283 -1.78 -1.77 25.61
N GLN A 284 -0.47 -1.81 25.42
CA GLN A 284 0.50 -0.94 26.10
C GLN A 284 0.22 0.55 25.87
N ARG A 285 -0.13 0.97 24.64
CA ARG A 285 -0.46 2.38 24.36
C ARG A 285 -1.75 2.80 25.08
N SER A 286 -2.78 1.96 25.07
CA SER A 286 -4.01 2.25 25.83
C SER A 286 -3.76 2.32 27.33
N GLU A 287 -2.86 1.48 27.87
CA GLU A 287 -2.48 1.55 29.29
C GLU A 287 -1.71 2.84 29.62
N SER A 288 -0.78 3.25 28.77
CA SER A 288 0.01 4.49 28.95
C SER A 288 -0.86 5.75 28.86
N LEU A 289 -1.69 5.86 27.81
CA LEU A 289 -2.61 6.98 27.59
C LEU A 289 -3.59 7.15 28.76
N LEU A 290 -4.23 6.06 29.18
CA LEU A 290 -5.23 6.10 30.25
C LEU A 290 -4.61 6.36 31.64
N LYS A 291 -3.38 5.91 31.89
CA LYS A 291 -2.61 6.27 33.10
C LYS A 291 -2.18 7.75 33.09
N HIS A 292 -1.79 8.29 31.93
CA HIS A 292 -1.44 9.70 31.79
C HIS A 292 -2.64 10.64 32.04
N GLU A 293 -3.84 10.25 31.60
CA GLU A 293 -5.08 10.99 31.90
C GLU A 293 -5.48 10.98 33.38
N ASP A 294 -5.08 9.95 34.14
CA ASP A 294 -5.34 9.72 35.57
C ASP A 294 -6.80 9.94 36.07
N LYS A 295 -7.79 9.79 35.20
CA LYS A 295 -9.22 10.04 35.49
C LYS A 295 -9.99 8.73 35.74
N GLU A 296 -10.52 8.54 36.95
CA GLU A 296 -11.31 7.35 37.32
C GLU A 296 -12.49 7.12 36.37
N GLY A 297 -12.54 5.97 35.69
CA GLY A 297 -13.57 5.68 34.69
C GLY A 297 -13.26 6.23 33.28
N CYS A 298 -12.03 6.69 33.04
CA CYS A 298 -11.56 7.07 31.70
C CYS A 298 -11.39 5.82 30.83
N PHE A 299 -11.83 5.85 29.57
CA PHE A 299 -11.85 4.66 28.71
C PHE A 299 -11.63 4.95 27.23
N VAL A 300 -11.23 3.91 26.50
CA VAL A 300 -11.21 3.85 25.03
C VAL A 300 -11.68 2.48 24.53
N VAL A 301 -12.33 2.44 23.37
CA VAL A 301 -12.63 1.22 22.61
C VAL A 301 -11.67 1.14 21.42
N ARG A 302 -11.00 0.01 21.29
CA ARG A 302 -9.99 -0.26 20.26
C ARG A 302 -10.28 -1.58 19.56
N ASN A 303 -9.70 -1.78 18.38
CA ASN A 303 -9.66 -3.09 17.75
C ASN A 303 -8.92 -4.07 18.67
N SER A 304 -9.43 -5.29 18.78
CA SER A 304 -8.73 -6.36 19.48
C SER A 304 -7.58 -6.87 18.61
N SER A 305 -6.57 -7.44 19.26
CA SER A 305 -5.54 -8.24 18.58
C SER A 305 -6.13 -9.46 17.86
N THR A 306 -7.32 -9.92 18.27
CA THR A 306 -8.09 -10.94 17.57
C THR A 306 -8.96 -10.28 16.49
N LYS A 307 -8.70 -10.62 15.22
CA LYS A 307 -9.39 -10.04 14.05
C LYS A 307 -10.92 -10.13 14.18
N GLY A 308 -11.60 -8.98 14.01
CA GLY A 308 -13.06 -8.88 14.05
C GLY A 308 -13.68 -8.72 15.44
N LEU A 309 -12.86 -8.65 16.50
CA LEU A 309 -13.30 -8.33 17.86
C LEU A 309 -12.84 -6.93 18.29
N TYR A 310 -13.50 -6.38 19.31
CA TYR A 310 -13.15 -5.10 19.91
C TYR A 310 -12.77 -5.26 21.39
N THR A 311 -12.01 -4.32 21.93
CA THR A 311 -11.61 -4.30 23.34
C THR A 311 -11.91 -2.92 23.94
N LEU A 312 -12.64 -2.92 25.05
CA LEU A 312 -12.78 -1.76 25.93
C LEU A 312 -11.61 -1.74 26.92
N SER A 313 -10.85 -0.66 26.94
CA SER A 313 -9.77 -0.42 27.91
C SER A 313 -10.24 0.66 28.89
N LEU A 314 -10.22 0.37 30.19
CA LEU A 314 -10.81 1.19 31.26
C LEU A 314 -9.81 1.44 32.38
N TYR A 315 -9.59 2.70 32.74
CA TYR A 315 -8.80 3.08 33.91
C TYR A 315 -9.62 2.99 35.20
N THR A 316 -9.00 2.45 36.24
CA THR A 316 -9.53 2.53 37.61
C THR A 316 -8.41 2.64 38.65
N LYS A 317 -8.67 3.41 39.69
CA LYS A 317 -7.81 3.62 40.86
C LYS A 317 -8.05 2.57 41.96
N ILE A 318 -9.04 1.68 41.80
CA ILE A 318 -9.46 0.71 42.82
C ILE A 318 -9.12 -0.73 42.37
N PRO A 319 -8.43 -1.55 43.20
CA PRO A 319 -7.88 -1.23 44.52
C PRO A 319 -6.60 -0.38 44.47
N HIS A 320 -5.96 -0.28 43.30
CA HIS A 320 -4.81 0.57 43.03
C HIS A 320 -4.84 1.04 41.55
N PRO A 321 -4.19 2.14 41.17
CA PRO A 321 -4.11 2.64 39.78
C PRO A 321 -3.71 1.59 38.73
N HIS A 322 -4.65 1.18 37.89
CA HIS A 322 -4.39 0.27 36.76
C HIS A 322 -5.45 0.39 35.66
N VAL A 323 -5.20 -0.29 34.53
CA VAL A 323 -6.11 -0.34 33.38
C VAL A 323 -6.58 -1.78 33.20
N LYS A 324 -7.90 -1.99 33.14
CA LYS A 324 -8.53 -3.27 32.81
C LYS A 324 -8.96 -3.31 31.35
N HIS A 325 -8.89 -4.50 30.75
CA HIS A 325 -9.23 -4.74 29.35
C HIS A 325 -10.37 -5.75 29.26
N TYR A 326 -11.49 -5.33 28.66
CA TYR A 326 -12.69 -6.14 28.50
C TYR A 326 -12.92 -6.43 27.02
N HIS A 327 -13.09 -7.70 26.66
CA HIS A 327 -13.39 -8.08 25.28
C HIS A 327 -14.87 -7.86 25.00
N ILE A 328 -15.17 -7.05 23.98
CA ILE A 328 -16.53 -6.90 23.45
C ILE A 328 -16.78 -8.14 22.59
N LYS A 329 -17.59 -9.06 23.13
CA LYS A 329 -18.01 -10.28 22.46
C LYS A 329 -19.29 -10.02 21.67
N LYS A 330 -19.58 -10.92 20.73
CA LYS A 330 -20.82 -10.95 19.94
C LYS A 330 -21.47 -12.32 20.13
N ASN A 331 -22.76 -12.37 20.46
CA ASN A 331 -23.47 -13.63 20.67
C ASN A 331 -23.98 -14.22 19.34
N SER A 332 -24.63 -15.39 19.39
CA SER A 332 -25.18 -16.07 18.20
C SER A 332 -26.32 -15.31 17.51
N ARG A 333 -27.00 -14.39 18.21
CA ARG A 333 -28.03 -13.50 17.65
C ARG A 333 -27.45 -12.23 17.03
N GLY A 334 -26.15 -11.99 17.22
CA GLY A 334 -25.44 -10.82 16.72
C GLY A 334 -25.39 -9.63 17.67
N GLU A 335 -25.83 -9.79 18.92
CA GLU A 335 -25.80 -8.73 19.94
C GLU A 335 -24.41 -8.65 20.59
N PHE A 336 -23.95 -7.45 20.92
CA PHE A 336 -22.67 -7.16 21.56
C PHE A 336 -22.78 -7.13 23.09
N PHE A 337 -21.78 -7.67 23.79
CA PHE A 337 -21.77 -7.72 25.25
C PHE A 337 -20.36 -7.70 25.86
N LEU A 338 -20.26 -7.22 27.11
CA LEU A 338 -19.09 -7.38 27.98
C LEU A 338 -19.29 -8.48 29.04
N SER A 339 -20.54 -8.71 29.43
CA SER A 339 -21.01 -9.81 30.28
C SER A 339 -22.33 -10.31 29.72
N GLU A 340 -22.54 -11.63 29.66
CA GLU A 340 -23.73 -12.23 29.05
C GLU A 340 -25.06 -11.79 29.69
N LYS A 341 -25.01 -11.21 30.89
CA LYS A 341 -26.15 -10.61 31.58
C LYS A 341 -26.75 -9.39 30.86
N HIS A 342 -25.98 -8.70 30.00
CA HIS A 342 -26.42 -7.50 29.29
C HIS A 342 -25.88 -7.51 27.85
N CYS A 343 -26.78 -7.80 26.91
CA CYS A 343 -26.52 -7.77 25.46
C CYS A 343 -27.16 -6.53 24.84
N CYS A 344 -26.53 -5.94 23.82
CA CYS A 344 -27.00 -4.74 23.14
C CYS A 344 -26.84 -4.87 21.61
N ASN A 345 -27.73 -4.26 20.84
CA ASN A 345 -27.74 -4.37 19.38
C ASN A 345 -26.51 -3.72 18.71
N SER A 346 -25.92 -2.70 19.34
CA SER A 346 -24.73 -2.03 18.85
C SER A 346 -23.69 -1.76 19.95
N ILE A 347 -22.42 -1.54 19.55
CA ILE A 347 -21.36 -1.13 20.48
C ILE A 347 -21.64 0.26 21.09
N PRO A 348 -22.15 1.26 20.35
CA PRO A 348 -22.62 2.52 20.95
C PRO A 348 -23.65 2.34 22.06
N ASP A 349 -24.64 1.45 21.89
CA ASP A 349 -25.64 1.16 22.93
C ASP A 349 -25.00 0.52 24.17
N LEU A 350 -24.09 -0.42 23.95
CA LEU A 350 -23.31 -1.08 25.02
C LEU A 350 -22.47 -0.07 25.82
N ILE A 351 -21.81 0.87 25.14
CA ILE A 351 -21.05 1.95 25.79
C ILE A 351 -21.98 2.91 26.51
N ASN A 352 -23.14 3.26 25.93
CA ASN A 352 -24.12 4.13 26.57
C ASN A 352 -24.70 3.50 27.85
N TYR A 353 -25.03 2.20 27.82
CA TYR A 353 -25.42 1.44 29.00
C TYR A 353 -24.33 1.49 30.07
N HIS A 354 -23.07 1.23 29.71
CA HIS A 354 -21.95 1.20 30.65
C HIS A 354 -21.47 2.58 31.14
N LYS A 355 -21.91 3.68 30.51
CA LYS A 355 -21.79 5.04 31.08
C LYS A 355 -22.73 5.25 32.27
N HIS A 356 -23.92 4.68 32.22
CA HIS A 356 -24.94 4.83 33.26
C HIS A 356 -24.83 3.76 34.36
N ASN A 357 -24.40 2.55 34.01
CA ASN A 357 -24.34 1.38 34.90
C ASN A 357 -22.94 0.75 34.87
N SER A 358 -22.38 0.33 36.02
CA SER A 358 -21.10 -0.41 35.98
C SER A 358 -21.27 -1.76 35.30
N GLY A 359 -22.37 -2.48 35.55
CA GLY A 359 -22.74 -3.69 34.81
C GLY A 359 -21.71 -4.83 34.89
N GLY A 360 -20.90 -4.89 35.95
CA GLY A 360 -19.77 -5.82 36.10
C GLY A 360 -18.40 -5.28 35.69
N LEU A 361 -18.32 -4.05 35.16
CA LEU A 361 -17.05 -3.33 35.01
C LEU A 361 -16.55 -2.83 36.37
N ALA A 362 -15.23 -2.64 36.48
CA ALA A 362 -14.59 -2.16 37.71
C ALA A 362 -14.95 -0.69 38.04
N SER A 363 -15.39 0.06 37.04
CA SER A 363 -15.92 1.42 37.20
C SER A 363 -16.95 1.69 36.10
N ARG A 364 -17.79 2.71 36.30
CA ARG A 364 -18.63 3.25 35.23
C ARG A 364 -17.77 3.97 34.20
N LEU A 365 -18.19 3.96 32.94
CA LEU A 365 -17.55 4.75 31.89
C LEU A 365 -17.91 6.22 32.08
N LYS A 366 -16.92 7.09 32.27
CA LYS A 366 -17.16 8.52 32.54
C LYS A 366 -16.68 9.41 31.40
N THR A 367 -15.40 9.31 31.06
CA THR A 367 -14.72 10.19 30.11
C THR A 367 -13.89 9.38 29.12
N SER A 368 -13.63 9.95 27.96
CA SER A 368 -12.59 9.49 27.04
C SER A 368 -11.47 10.53 26.98
N PRO A 369 -10.22 10.16 26.65
CA PRO A 369 -9.13 11.12 26.48
C PRO A 369 -9.52 12.22 25.49
N CYS A 370 -9.17 13.47 25.79
CA CYS A 370 -9.59 14.63 25.01
C CYS A 370 -8.79 14.78 23.70
N ASP A 371 -9.37 15.52 22.76
CA ASP A 371 -9.08 15.59 21.32
C ASP A 371 -7.63 15.34 20.86
N ARG A 372 -7.54 14.44 19.87
CA ARG A 372 -6.34 14.30 19.03
C ARG A 372 -6.04 15.66 18.38
N PRO A 373 -4.76 16.07 18.28
CA PRO A 373 -4.41 17.26 17.53
C PRO A 373 -4.91 17.13 16.08
N ALA A 374 -5.55 18.17 15.56
CA ALA A 374 -6.00 18.18 14.18
C ALA A 374 -4.81 17.94 13.23
N PRO A 375 -4.96 17.11 12.19
CA PRO A 375 -3.91 16.89 11.20
C PRO A 375 -3.58 18.23 10.51
N ALA A 376 -2.37 18.39 9.98
CA ALA A 376 -2.07 19.55 9.14
C ALA A 376 -3.10 19.64 7.98
N THR A 377 -3.52 20.87 7.65
CA THR A 377 -4.41 21.12 6.52
C THR A 377 -3.71 20.78 5.21
N ALA A 378 -4.51 20.52 4.18
CA ALA A 378 -4.07 20.10 2.85
C ALA A 378 -3.43 21.25 2.04
N GLY A 379 -2.43 21.92 2.60
CA GLY A 379 -1.96 23.26 2.22
C GLY A 379 -2.54 24.36 3.14
N LEU A 380 -2.07 25.60 2.99
CA LEU A 380 -2.62 26.77 3.70
C LEU A 380 -3.78 27.46 2.97
N SER A 381 -3.93 27.16 1.68
CA SER A 381 -4.84 27.80 0.73
C SER A 381 -5.19 26.79 -0.37
N HIS A 382 -6.35 26.99 -0.99
CA HIS A 382 -6.82 26.25 -2.16
C HIS A 382 -5.93 26.49 -3.41
N ASP A 383 -5.40 27.71 -3.58
CA ASP A 383 -4.64 28.10 -4.80
C ASP A 383 -3.29 28.83 -4.54
N LYS A 384 -3.01 29.29 -3.31
CA LYS A 384 -1.86 30.17 -3.04
C LYS A 384 -0.69 29.43 -2.38
N TRP A 385 0.33 29.09 -3.17
CA TRP A 385 1.60 28.50 -2.71
C TRP A 385 2.70 29.53 -2.37
N GLU A 386 2.58 30.76 -2.89
CA GLU A 386 3.52 31.87 -2.65
C GLU A 386 3.01 32.71 -1.46
N ILE A 387 3.78 32.74 -0.39
CA ILE A 387 3.50 33.45 0.85
C ILE A 387 4.28 34.77 0.84
N ASP A 388 3.63 35.88 1.18
CA ASP A 388 4.31 37.17 1.31
C ASP A 388 5.16 37.20 2.60
N HIS A 389 6.40 37.70 2.53
CA HIS A 389 7.29 37.85 3.69
C HIS A 389 6.63 38.61 4.85
N ASN A 390 5.75 39.59 4.56
CA ASN A 390 5.04 40.37 5.57
C ASN A 390 3.95 39.57 6.32
N GLU A 391 3.50 38.44 5.78
CA GLU A 391 2.58 37.53 6.46
C GLU A 391 3.30 36.65 7.52
N LEU A 392 4.63 36.69 7.61
CA LEU A 392 5.45 35.86 8.51
C LEU A 392 6.17 36.67 9.60
N MET A 393 5.88 36.36 10.86
CA MET A 393 6.68 36.78 12.02
C MET A 393 7.70 35.69 12.36
N LEU A 394 9.00 35.98 12.21
CA LEU A 394 10.07 35.06 12.62
C LEU A 394 10.31 35.17 14.14
N LEU A 395 10.53 34.01 14.79
CA LEU A 395 10.73 33.85 16.23
C LEU A 395 12.11 33.23 16.50
N ASP A 396 12.22 32.33 17.47
CA ASP A 396 13.43 31.62 17.89
C ASP A 396 14.09 30.79 16.75
N GLU A 397 15.42 30.63 16.81
CA GLU A 397 16.14 29.69 15.93
C GLU A 397 15.96 28.25 16.44
N LEU A 398 15.53 27.36 15.55
CA LEU A 398 15.35 25.93 15.82
C LEU A 398 16.60 25.11 15.45
N GLY A 399 17.42 25.64 14.54
CA GLY A 399 18.74 25.12 14.20
C GLY A 399 19.24 25.65 12.86
N SER A 400 20.53 25.45 12.61
CA SER A 400 21.21 25.91 11.38
C SER A 400 21.99 24.77 10.74
N GLY A 401 22.14 24.82 9.42
CA GLY A 401 22.72 23.73 8.63
C GLY A 401 23.34 24.18 7.30
N GLN A 402 23.65 23.20 6.45
CA GLN A 402 24.30 23.44 5.15
C GLN A 402 23.48 24.38 4.26
N PHE A 403 22.17 24.15 4.16
CA PHE A 403 21.29 24.83 3.22
C PHE A 403 20.71 26.16 3.74
N GLY A 404 20.77 26.42 5.05
CA GLY A 404 20.01 27.51 5.64
C GLY A 404 19.98 27.54 7.16
N VAL A 405 19.22 28.49 7.69
CA VAL A 405 18.81 28.57 9.11
C VAL A 405 17.33 28.27 9.21
N VAL A 406 16.91 27.44 10.16
CA VAL A 406 15.51 27.14 10.43
C VAL A 406 15.09 27.89 11.69
N ARG A 407 14.06 28.72 11.58
CA ARG A 407 13.45 29.45 12.70
C ARG A 407 12.03 28.99 12.90
N ARG A 408 11.53 29.08 14.14
CA ARG A 408 10.10 29.08 14.39
C ARG A 408 9.53 30.39 13.85
N GLY A 409 8.27 30.37 13.44
CA GLY A 409 7.56 31.58 13.06
C GLY A 409 6.06 31.47 13.32
N LYS A 410 5.38 32.59 13.10
CA LYS A 410 3.92 32.66 13.05
C LYS A 410 3.48 33.22 11.72
N TRP A 411 2.67 32.47 10.99
CA TRP A 411 1.99 32.95 9.79
C TRP A 411 0.65 33.61 10.18
N ARG A 412 0.40 34.82 9.66
CA ARG A 412 -0.75 35.70 9.97
C ARG A 412 -1.03 35.86 11.48
N GLY A 413 0.01 35.76 12.32
CA GLY A 413 -0.05 35.90 13.78
C GLY A 413 -0.66 34.72 14.56
N SER A 414 -1.41 33.82 13.90
CA SER A 414 -2.13 32.71 14.53
C SER A 414 -1.42 31.35 14.41
N THR A 415 -0.88 31.03 13.23
CA THR A 415 -0.46 29.66 12.90
C THR A 415 1.04 29.47 13.15
N ASP A 416 1.41 28.56 14.06
CA ASP A 416 2.82 28.16 14.27
C ASP A 416 3.38 27.44 13.03
N VAL A 417 4.51 27.95 12.53
CA VAL A 417 5.20 27.43 11.35
C VAL A 417 6.69 27.25 11.61
N ALA A 418 7.35 26.38 10.85
CA ALA A 418 8.80 26.38 10.72
C ALA A 418 9.18 27.09 9.41
N VAL A 419 10.12 28.03 9.48
CA VAL A 419 10.60 28.82 8.34
C VAL A 419 12.08 28.53 8.11
N LYS A 420 12.39 27.89 6.99
CA LYS A 420 13.76 27.60 6.57
C LYS A 420 14.24 28.70 5.62
N MET A 421 15.18 29.50 6.09
CA MET A 421 15.81 30.60 5.39
C MET A 421 16.96 30.05 4.54
N MET A 422 16.81 30.07 3.21
CA MET A 422 17.80 29.51 2.29
C MET A 422 19.02 30.45 2.15
N LYS A 423 20.21 29.87 2.07
CA LYS A 423 21.45 30.62 1.78
C LYS A 423 21.54 30.97 0.31
N GLU A 424 22.20 32.09 -0.01
CA GLU A 424 22.43 32.47 -1.40
C GLU A 424 23.41 31.51 -2.09
N GLY A 425 23.17 31.22 -3.37
CA GLY A 425 24.03 30.37 -4.19
C GLY A 425 23.90 28.85 -3.98
N THR A 426 22.94 28.36 -3.18
CA THR A 426 22.77 26.90 -2.98
C THR A 426 21.98 26.17 -4.08
N MET A 427 21.18 26.88 -4.87
CA MET A 427 20.36 26.37 -5.98
C MET A 427 20.02 27.54 -6.93
N SER A 428 19.63 27.26 -8.19
CA SER A 428 19.02 28.28 -9.06
C SER A 428 17.59 28.61 -8.56
N GLU A 429 17.09 29.81 -8.84
CA GLU A 429 15.75 30.22 -8.39
C GLU A 429 14.64 29.49 -9.14
N ASP A 430 14.81 29.29 -10.45
CA ASP A 430 13.82 28.61 -11.29
C ASP A 430 13.70 27.13 -10.93
N ASP A 431 14.82 26.40 -10.79
CA ASP A 431 14.79 24.99 -10.34
C ASP A 431 14.10 24.86 -8.97
N PHE A 432 14.40 25.79 -8.06
CA PHE A 432 13.81 25.80 -6.71
C PHE A 432 12.30 26.04 -6.74
N ILE A 433 11.83 27.01 -7.54
CA ILE A 433 10.42 27.33 -7.66
C ILE A 433 9.65 26.19 -8.34
N GLU A 434 10.23 25.53 -9.34
CA GLU A 434 9.63 24.35 -9.96
C GLU A 434 9.58 23.16 -8.99
N GLU A 435 10.68 22.82 -8.31
CA GLU A 435 10.71 21.77 -7.28
C GLU A 435 9.66 22.05 -6.19
N ALA A 436 9.59 23.28 -5.67
CA ALA A 436 8.60 23.69 -4.66
C ALA A 436 7.15 23.55 -5.15
N LYS A 437 6.83 23.92 -6.40
CA LYS A 437 5.48 23.79 -6.99
C LYS A 437 5.02 22.34 -7.15
N VAL A 438 5.93 21.39 -7.35
CA VAL A 438 5.56 19.97 -7.39
C VAL A 438 5.54 19.38 -5.98
N MET A 439 6.39 19.86 -5.07
CA MET A 439 6.39 19.48 -3.66
C MET A 439 5.11 19.86 -2.89
N THR A 440 4.47 21.01 -3.16
CA THR A 440 3.22 21.41 -2.47
C THR A 440 2.07 20.40 -2.71
N LYS A 441 2.18 19.59 -3.76
CA LYS A 441 1.25 18.51 -4.10
C LYS A 441 1.52 17.22 -3.29
N LEU A 442 2.65 17.12 -2.60
CA LEU A 442 2.98 15.99 -1.72
C LEU A 442 2.36 16.21 -0.34
N GLN A 443 1.38 15.38 -0.02
CA GLN A 443 0.60 15.49 1.22
C GLN A 443 0.34 14.11 1.81
N HIS A 444 0.90 13.84 2.98
CA HIS A 444 0.80 12.55 3.65
C HIS A 444 1.01 12.69 5.17
N ALA A 445 0.29 11.90 5.98
CA ALA A 445 0.30 12.00 7.44
C ALA A 445 1.68 11.78 8.10
N ASN A 446 2.64 11.18 7.38
CA ASN A 446 4.03 11.00 7.82
C ASN A 446 5.06 11.72 6.94
N LEU A 447 4.65 12.75 6.19
CA LEU A 447 5.54 13.74 5.59
C LEU A 447 5.26 15.10 6.25
N VAL A 448 6.29 15.91 6.43
CA VAL A 448 6.15 17.29 6.93
C VAL A 448 5.46 18.11 5.85
N GLN A 449 4.30 18.69 6.19
CA GLN A 449 3.50 19.45 5.25
C GLN A 449 4.24 20.73 4.84
N LEU A 450 4.54 20.83 3.55
CA LEU A 450 4.93 22.08 2.92
C LEU A 450 3.70 22.99 2.85
N TYR A 451 3.82 24.18 3.40
CA TYR A 451 2.76 25.18 3.41
C TYR A 451 2.88 26.17 2.25
N GLY A 452 4.11 26.52 1.88
CA GLY A 452 4.40 27.39 0.76
C GLY A 452 5.86 27.84 0.77
N VAL A 453 6.19 28.75 -0.14
CA VAL A 453 7.50 29.42 -0.17
C VAL A 453 7.32 30.93 -0.25
N CYS A 454 8.34 31.68 0.17
CA CYS A 454 8.45 33.11 -0.10
C CYS A 454 9.64 33.28 -1.06
N SER A 455 9.36 33.41 -2.35
CA SER A 455 10.36 33.50 -3.42
C SER A 455 10.54 34.92 -3.96
N LYS A 456 9.50 35.77 -3.85
CA LYS A 456 9.50 37.15 -4.39
C LYS A 456 10.59 38.08 -3.86
N ASN A 457 11.04 37.90 -2.61
CA ASN A 457 12.11 38.71 -2.01
C ASN A 457 13.20 37.81 -1.45
N ARG A 458 14.45 38.29 -1.47
CA ARG A 458 15.56 37.63 -0.78
C ARG A 458 15.56 37.95 0.73
N PRO A 459 16.01 37.02 1.59
CA PRO A 459 16.31 35.61 1.31
C PRO A 459 15.04 34.76 1.08
N ILE A 460 15.18 33.70 0.30
CA ILE A 460 14.08 32.77 -0.02
C ILE A 460 13.72 31.95 1.22
N PHE A 461 12.42 31.81 1.50
CA PHE A 461 11.89 31.00 2.61
C PHE A 461 11.13 29.78 2.14
N ILE A 462 11.33 28.64 2.82
CA ILE A 462 10.41 27.49 2.81
C ILE A 462 9.61 27.53 4.10
N VAL A 463 8.28 27.49 4.01
CA VAL A 463 7.37 27.47 5.17
C VAL A 463 6.75 26.09 5.29
N THR A 464 6.87 25.46 6.46
CA THR A 464 6.29 24.13 6.75
C THR A 464 5.55 24.11 8.08
N GLU A 465 4.83 23.03 8.37
CA GLU A 465 4.32 22.79 9.72
C GLU A 465 5.44 22.78 10.78
N TYR A 466 5.12 23.27 11.98
CA TYR A 466 6.05 23.30 13.13
C TYR A 466 5.98 22.00 13.94
N MET A 467 7.13 21.33 14.08
CA MET A 467 7.25 20.05 14.79
C MET A 467 7.90 20.24 16.16
N ARG A 468 7.05 20.44 17.19
CA ARG A 468 7.44 20.91 18.55
C ARG A 468 8.55 20.16 19.28
N HIS A 469 8.83 18.89 18.94
CA HIS A 469 9.89 18.12 19.60
C HIS A 469 11.20 18.09 18.81
N GLY A 470 11.27 18.72 17.64
CA GLY A 470 12.47 18.80 16.80
C GLY A 470 12.80 17.48 16.09
N SER A 471 14.08 17.28 15.75
CA SER A 471 14.52 16.08 15.04
C SER A 471 14.44 14.82 15.90
N LEU A 472 14.17 13.69 15.25
CA LEU A 472 14.10 12.36 15.85
C LEU A 472 15.44 11.98 16.47
N LEU A 473 16.57 12.34 15.86
CA LEU A 473 17.91 12.17 16.45
C LEU A 473 18.03 12.84 17.83
N ASN A 474 17.65 14.13 17.92
CA ASN A 474 17.70 14.88 19.18
C ASN A 474 16.61 14.43 20.16
N TYR A 475 15.50 13.88 19.67
CA TYR A 475 14.48 13.26 20.50
C TYR A 475 14.97 11.96 21.15
N LEU A 476 15.56 11.05 20.36
CA LEU A 476 16.09 9.77 20.84
C LEU A 476 17.20 9.98 21.88
N ARG A 477 18.18 10.85 21.59
CA ARG A 477 19.27 11.19 22.53
C ARG A 477 18.75 11.71 23.88
N ARG A 478 17.76 12.61 23.89
CA ARG A 478 17.16 13.12 25.14
C ARG A 478 16.40 12.07 25.95
N HIS A 479 15.98 10.97 25.34
CA HIS A 479 15.25 9.89 26.01
C HIS A 479 16.09 8.63 26.21
N GLU A 480 17.39 8.66 25.89
CA GLU A 480 18.30 7.50 25.89
C GLU A 480 18.24 6.71 27.20
N GLN A 481 18.31 7.39 28.35
CA GLN A 481 18.30 6.73 29.65
C GLN A 481 16.95 6.06 29.98
N SER A 482 15.83 6.67 29.57
CA SER A 482 14.49 6.06 29.69
C SER A 482 14.29 4.87 28.74
N LEU A 483 14.88 4.96 27.54
CA LEU A 483 14.88 3.89 26.55
C LEU A 483 15.76 2.69 26.96
N ALA A 484 16.87 2.95 27.64
CA ALA A 484 17.75 1.92 28.18
C ALA A 484 17.08 1.11 29.31
N THR A 485 16.36 1.77 30.22
CA THR A 485 15.64 1.09 31.32
C THR A 485 14.39 0.35 30.83
N ASN A 486 13.77 0.79 29.74
CA ASN A 486 12.52 0.22 29.23
C ASN A 486 12.71 -0.46 27.86
N GLN A 487 13.42 -1.60 27.85
CA GLN A 487 13.69 -2.39 26.64
C GLN A 487 12.43 -2.75 25.85
N GLY A 488 11.28 -2.90 26.52
CA GLY A 488 9.99 -3.09 25.87
C GLY A 488 9.62 -1.93 24.97
N LEU A 489 9.81 -0.68 25.42
CA LEU A 489 9.58 0.54 24.64
C LEU A 489 10.61 0.68 23.49
N LEU A 490 11.87 0.29 23.72
CA LEU A 490 12.91 0.32 22.68
C LEU A 490 12.60 -0.69 21.56
N LEU A 491 12.17 -1.91 21.92
CA LEU A 491 11.68 -2.90 20.96
C LEU A 491 10.41 -2.38 20.26
N ASP A 492 9.50 -1.73 21.00
CA ASP A 492 8.33 -1.03 20.47
C ASP A 492 8.66 0.28 19.70
N MET A 493 9.94 0.58 19.47
CA MET A 493 10.42 1.63 18.54
C MET A 493 11.23 1.05 17.37
N CYS A 494 11.91 -0.09 17.57
CA CYS A 494 12.84 -0.70 16.60
C CYS A 494 12.23 -1.78 15.70
N ILE A 495 10.97 -2.19 15.90
CA ILE A 495 10.32 -3.17 15.01
C ILE A 495 10.13 -2.58 13.61
N GLN A 496 10.74 -3.25 12.61
CA GLN A 496 10.78 -2.83 11.22
C GLN A 496 10.12 -3.91 10.33
N VAL A 497 9.17 -3.47 9.51
CA VAL A 497 8.70 -4.08 8.24
C VAL A 497 8.59 -5.62 8.22
N CYS A 498 7.47 -6.15 8.72
CA CYS A 498 6.90 -7.45 8.30
C CYS A 498 5.42 -7.58 8.71
N SER A 499 4.56 -6.67 8.23
CA SER A 499 3.16 -6.56 8.69
C SER A 499 2.08 -6.70 7.60
N ASP A 500 2.26 -7.63 6.67
CA ASP A 500 1.12 -8.30 6.01
C ASP A 500 0.67 -9.56 6.78
N PHE A 501 1.47 -10.03 7.77
CA PHE A 501 1.20 -11.27 8.49
C PHE A 501 1.18 -11.17 10.03
N LEU A 502 1.45 -10.00 10.62
CA LEU A 502 1.23 -9.74 12.06
C LEU A 502 0.23 -8.59 12.26
N GLY A 503 -1.07 -8.90 12.22
CA GLY A 503 -2.16 -7.94 12.47
C GLY A 503 -2.34 -7.55 13.94
N SER A 504 -1.25 -7.25 14.66
CA SER A 504 -1.28 -6.94 16.11
C SER A 504 -0.07 -6.16 16.66
N VAL A 505 0.76 -5.55 15.81
CA VAL A 505 1.80 -4.60 16.25
C VAL A 505 1.48 -3.23 15.64
N GLY A 506 1.38 -2.21 16.50
CA GLY A 506 0.57 -1.02 16.26
C GLY A 506 1.19 0.05 15.35
N SER A 507 0.36 0.94 14.79
CA SER A 507 0.76 2.00 13.85
C SER A 507 1.65 3.14 14.41
N ASN A 508 2.38 2.93 15.52
CA ASN A 508 3.13 3.96 16.25
C ASN A 508 4.67 3.79 16.21
N TYR A 509 5.21 2.72 15.64
CA TYR A 509 6.66 2.58 15.43
C TYR A 509 7.19 3.77 14.62
N PHE A 510 8.18 4.49 15.14
CA PHE A 510 8.84 5.59 14.41
C PHE A 510 9.31 5.13 13.02
N LEU A 511 9.85 3.92 12.94
CA LEU A 511 10.23 3.25 11.69
C LEU A 511 9.06 3.05 10.72
N VAL A 512 7.88 2.61 11.20
CA VAL A 512 6.70 2.40 10.35
C VAL A 512 6.11 3.72 9.89
N GLN A 513 6.11 4.74 10.75
CA GLN A 513 5.69 6.10 10.37
C GLN A 513 6.57 6.64 9.23
N VAL A 514 7.89 6.57 9.37
CA VAL A 514 8.85 6.96 8.31
C VAL A 514 8.66 6.10 7.05
N CYS A 515 8.48 4.79 7.19
CA CYS A 515 8.21 3.89 6.05
C CYS A 515 6.95 4.28 5.27
N LYS A 516 5.87 4.68 5.95
CA LYS A 516 4.64 5.16 5.28
C LYS A 516 4.92 6.45 4.50
N GLY A 517 5.69 7.38 5.07
CA GLY A 517 6.15 8.59 4.37
C GLY A 517 6.99 8.27 3.13
N MET A 518 7.98 7.40 3.26
CA MET A 518 8.86 7.01 2.14
C MET A 518 8.13 6.21 1.06
N SER A 519 7.20 5.32 1.41
CA SER A 519 6.38 4.60 0.43
C SER A 519 5.42 5.54 -0.31
N TYR A 520 4.95 6.62 0.34
CA TYR A 520 4.21 7.66 -0.36
C TYR A 520 5.08 8.39 -1.39
N LEU A 521 6.32 8.77 -1.04
CA LEU A 521 7.26 9.39 -1.98
C LEU A 521 7.59 8.47 -3.17
N GLU A 522 7.90 7.19 -2.92
CA GLU A 522 8.16 6.19 -3.96
C GLU A 522 6.99 6.08 -4.96
N ARG A 523 5.75 6.02 -4.47
CA ARG A 523 4.53 5.96 -5.31
C ARG A 523 4.27 7.21 -6.14
N HIS A 524 4.85 8.35 -5.77
CA HIS A 524 4.75 9.61 -6.52
C HIS A 524 6.02 9.91 -7.32
N ASN A 525 6.90 8.91 -7.51
CA ASN A 525 8.17 9.01 -8.25
C ASN A 525 9.14 10.07 -7.68
N TYR A 526 9.19 10.18 -6.34
CA TYR A 526 10.11 11.05 -5.63
C TYR A 526 11.23 10.28 -4.93
N ILE A 527 12.46 10.80 -5.04
CA ILE A 527 13.65 10.30 -4.34
C ILE A 527 14.11 11.35 -3.33
N HIS A 528 14.18 10.97 -2.05
CA HIS A 528 14.51 11.84 -0.91
C HIS A 528 16.00 12.20 -0.84
N ARG A 529 16.90 11.27 -1.18
CA ARG A 529 18.38 11.45 -1.29
C ARG A 529 19.14 11.69 0.03
N ASP A 530 18.50 12.28 1.05
CA ASP A 530 19.09 12.55 2.38
C ASP A 530 18.22 12.01 3.55
N LEU A 531 17.81 10.74 3.50
CA LEU A 531 17.02 10.14 4.59
C LEU A 531 17.92 9.76 5.80
N ALA A 532 17.63 10.32 6.98
CA ALA A 532 18.32 10.05 8.26
C ALA A 532 17.48 10.55 9.45
N ALA A 533 17.78 10.15 10.71
CA ALA A 533 16.99 10.58 11.88
C ALA A 533 17.11 12.08 12.20
N ARG A 534 18.12 12.78 11.66
CA ARG A 534 18.17 14.25 11.66
C ARG A 534 17.05 14.89 10.82
N ASN A 535 16.64 14.23 9.74
CA ASN A 535 15.66 14.72 8.75
C ASN A 535 14.29 14.05 8.95
N CYS A 536 14.06 13.42 10.10
CA CYS A 536 12.72 13.06 10.57
C CYS A 536 12.39 13.94 11.77
N LEU A 537 11.21 14.53 11.82
CA LEU A 537 10.78 15.42 12.90
C LEU A 537 9.69 14.76 13.76
N VAL A 538 9.67 15.11 15.04
CA VAL A 538 8.74 14.58 16.04
C VAL A 538 7.73 15.65 16.45
N GLY A 539 6.45 15.35 16.26
CA GLY A 539 5.31 16.19 16.59
C GLY A 539 4.65 15.76 17.90
N THR A 540 3.50 16.38 18.21
CA THR A 540 2.63 15.95 19.31
C THR A 540 2.30 14.45 19.23
N GLU A 541 2.04 13.84 20.39
CA GLU A 541 1.69 12.41 20.53
C GLU A 541 2.69 11.40 19.93
N ASN A 542 3.95 11.78 19.76
CA ASN A 542 5.00 10.95 19.14
C ASN A 542 4.71 10.62 17.66
N ILE A 543 4.02 11.50 16.94
CA ILE A 543 3.90 11.44 15.48
C ILE A 543 5.26 11.77 14.86
N VAL A 544 5.74 10.92 13.95
CA VAL A 544 6.99 11.14 13.19
C VAL A 544 6.65 11.43 11.74
N LYS A 545 7.28 12.46 11.20
CA LYS A 545 7.16 12.88 9.82
C LYS A 545 8.54 13.03 9.18
N VAL A 546 8.68 12.56 7.94
CA VAL A 546 9.89 12.78 7.15
C VAL A 546 9.91 14.24 6.68
N ALA A 547 11.04 14.91 6.84
CA ALA A 547 11.26 16.33 6.58
C ALA A 547 12.45 16.51 5.64
N ASP A 548 12.72 17.75 5.22
CA ASP A 548 13.84 18.08 4.34
C ASP A 548 13.89 17.32 2.99
N PHE A 549 12.77 16.73 2.57
CA PHE A 549 12.48 16.40 1.16
C PHE A 549 12.35 17.65 0.26
N GLY A 550 12.70 18.84 0.77
CA GLY A 550 12.93 20.10 0.06
C GLY A 550 14.00 20.09 -1.04
N LEU A 551 14.71 18.98 -1.19
CA LEU A 551 15.73 18.72 -2.21
C LEU A 551 15.49 17.37 -2.92
N ALA A 552 14.29 16.80 -2.71
CA ALA A 552 13.87 15.55 -3.30
C ALA A 552 13.54 15.77 -4.78
N ARG A 553 14.10 14.93 -5.64
CA ARG A 553 13.92 15.03 -7.09
C ARG A 553 12.74 14.18 -7.52
N TYR A 554 11.87 14.75 -8.37
CA TYR A 554 10.88 14.00 -9.15
C TYR A 554 11.60 13.30 -10.31
N VAL A 555 11.43 11.98 -10.43
CA VAL A 555 12.22 11.15 -11.36
C VAL A 555 11.36 10.02 -11.92
N LEU A 556 10.92 10.17 -13.18
CA LEU A 556 10.02 9.23 -13.86
C LEU A 556 10.57 7.79 -13.93
N ASP A 557 11.86 7.62 -14.23
CA ASP A 557 12.51 6.30 -14.41
C ASP A 557 13.21 5.76 -13.15
N ASP A 558 12.90 6.30 -11.97
CA ASP A 558 13.51 5.93 -10.67
C ASP A 558 15.05 5.96 -10.64
N GLN A 559 15.69 6.74 -11.53
CA GLN A 559 17.13 6.90 -11.60
C GLN A 559 17.54 8.34 -11.91
N TYR A 560 18.36 8.92 -11.04
CA TYR A 560 18.93 10.24 -11.20
C TYR A 560 20.44 10.21 -10.96
N THR A 561 21.21 10.70 -11.92
CA THR A 561 22.66 10.88 -11.77
C THR A 561 22.92 12.35 -11.49
N SER A 562 23.48 12.68 -10.34
CA SER A 562 23.85 14.07 -10.04
C SER A 562 25.05 14.49 -10.90
N SER A 563 25.03 15.73 -11.38
CA SER A 563 26.25 16.40 -11.83
C SER A 563 27.29 16.43 -10.70
N GLY A 564 28.56 16.27 -11.06
CA GLY A 564 29.66 16.12 -10.10
C GLY A 564 29.85 17.35 -9.20
N GLY A 565 30.20 17.12 -7.93
CA GLY A 565 30.46 18.16 -6.93
C GLY A 565 29.39 18.30 -5.84
N SER A 566 28.25 17.63 -5.97
CA SER A 566 27.21 17.61 -4.92
C SER A 566 27.69 16.85 -3.67
N LYS A 567 27.69 17.50 -2.50
CA LYS A 567 27.95 16.86 -1.20
C LYS A 567 26.73 16.05 -0.74
N PHE A 568 26.92 14.78 -0.39
CA PHE A 568 25.88 13.85 0.06
C PHE A 568 26.31 13.09 1.34
N PRO A 569 25.37 12.52 2.12
CA PRO A 569 25.68 11.95 3.45
C PRO A 569 26.39 10.58 3.36
N ILE A 570 27.74 10.59 3.31
CA ILE A 570 28.59 9.39 3.11
C ILE A 570 28.17 8.18 3.99
N LYS A 571 27.89 8.38 5.29
CA LYS A 571 27.49 7.29 6.21
C LYS A 571 26.14 6.61 5.86
N TRP A 572 25.25 7.30 5.14
CA TRP A 572 23.92 6.83 4.73
C TRP A 572 23.83 6.51 3.23
N ALA A 573 24.85 6.81 2.43
CA ALA A 573 24.85 6.57 1.00
C ALA A 573 25.18 5.08 0.66
N PRO A 574 24.50 4.47 -0.32
CA PRO A 574 24.84 3.15 -0.85
C PRO A 574 26.03 3.19 -1.84
N PRO A 575 26.67 2.05 -2.15
CA PRO A 575 27.82 1.99 -3.05
C PRO A 575 27.61 2.64 -4.43
N GLU A 576 26.41 2.55 -5.01
CA GLU A 576 26.09 3.16 -6.31
C GLU A 576 25.99 4.68 -6.26
N VAL A 577 25.63 5.26 -5.11
CA VAL A 577 25.70 6.73 -4.88
C VAL A 577 27.15 7.14 -4.64
N LEU A 578 27.89 6.38 -3.82
CA LEU A 578 29.30 6.66 -3.51
C LEU A 578 30.18 6.65 -4.77
N ASN A 579 30.01 5.65 -5.64
CA ASN A 579 30.88 5.43 -6.80
C ASN A 579 30.43 6.16 -8.07
N TYR A 580 29.12 6.42 -8.22
CA TYR A 580 28.56 6.89 -9.50
C TYR A 580 27.55 8.04 -9.36
N THR A 581 27.33 8.58 -8.16
CA THR A 581 26.30 9.61 -7.86
C THR A 581 24.88 9.26 -8.36
N ARG A 582 24.56 7.95 -8.43
CA ARG A 582 23.27 7.42 -8.93
C ARG A 582 22.28 7.21 -7.79
N PHE A 583 21.32 8.11 -7.68
CA PHE A 583 20.20 8.05 -6.76
C PHE A 583 18.99 7.32 -7.38
N SER A 584 18.26 6.61 -6.54
CA SER A 584 17.00 5.89 -6.84
C SER A 584 16.18 5.74 -5.57
N SER A 585 14.91 5.36 -5.66
CA SER A 585 14.12 4.90 -4.50
C SER A 585 14.86 3.83 -3.68
N LYS A 586 15.68 3.00 -4.35
CA LYS A 586 16.46 1.94 -3.70
C LYS A 586 17.67 2.48 -2.91
N SER A 587 18.18 3.65 -3.29
CA SER A 587 19.15 4.38 -2.46
C SER A 587 18.54 4.93 -1.17
N ASP A 588 17.27 5.36 -1.21
CA ASP A 588 16.53 5.72 0.00
C ASP A 588 16.19 4.49 0.87
N VAL A 589 15.90 3.34 0.26
CA VAL A 589 15.72 2.06 0.98
C VAL A 589 17.01 1.66 1.72
N TRP A 590 18.19 1.86 1.14
CA TRP A 590 19.46 1.66 1.85
C TRP A 590 19.61 2.61 3.04
N ALA A 591 19.31 3.90 2.85
CA ALA A 591 19.33 4.88 3.93
C ALA A 591 18.35 4.52 5.05
N TYR A 592 17.15 4.04 4.71
CA TYR A 592 16.15 3.50 5.65
C TYR A 592 16.62 2.21 6.36
N GLY A 593 17.48 1.41 5.74
CA GLY A 593 18.16 0.29 6.39
C GLY A 593 19.21 0.73 7.42
N LYS A 594 19.89 1.85 7.16
CA LYS A 594 20.81 2.49 8.12
C LYS A 594 20.11 3.24 9.26
N PHE A 595 18.88 3.69 9.02
CA PHE A 595 17.99 4.45 9.92
C PHE A 595 17.54 3.70 11.21
N SER A 596 18.14 2.56 11.56
CA SER A 596 17.78 1.86 12.80
C SER A 596 18.05 2.77 14.02
N PRO A 597 17.06 3.01 14.90
CA PRO A 597 17.24 3.88 16.08
C PRO A 597 18.37 3.37 16.99
N ARG A 598 18.63 2.06 17.00
CA ARG A 598 19.72 1.44 17.75
C ARG A 598 21.10 1.69 17.13
N PHE A 599 21.18 2.00 15.84
CA PHE A 599 22.41 2.48 15.21
C PHE A 599 22.55 3.99 15.47
N GLU A 600 21.57 4.81 15.06
CA GLU A 600 21.73 6.28 15.12
C GLU A 600 21.75 6.86 16.56
N ALA A 601 21.15 6.22 17.56
CA ALA A 601 21.25 6.70 18.95
C ALA A 601 22.56 6.33 19.64
N PHE A 602 23.21 5.21 19.27
CA PHE A 602 24.35 4.64 20.00
C PHE A 602 25.68 4.62 19.20
N THR A 603 25.72 5.09 17.95
CA THR A 603 26.94 5.08 17.11
C THR A 603 27.27 6.41 16.42
N ALA A 604 26.68 7.53 16.87
CA ALA A 604 26.75 8.83 16.17
C ALA A 604 27.25 9.97 17.07
#